data_AF-A0A4S3MVY5-F1
#
_entry.id   AF-A0A4S3MVY5-F1
#
_cell.length_a   1.000
_cell.length_b   1.000
_cell.length_c   1.000
_cell.angle_alpha   90.00
_cell.angle_beta   90.00
_cell.angle_gamma   90.00
#
_symmetry.space_group_name_H-M   'P 1'
#
loop_
_entity.id
_entity.type
_entity.pdbx_description
1 polymer ?
#
loop_
_entity_poly.entity_id
_entity_poly.type
_entity_poly.pdbx_seq_one_letter_code
_entity_poly.pdbx_strand_id
1 'polypeptide(L)'
;MIWSTWWAWVVGGVLVGVVEVLLPGYIFLGFAMGAVAVGLLILIGVLGGNLPLMLLVFAVLSLAAWAALRAVFPYQSGEVRVVKRDINKN
;
A
#
# COMPACT_ATOMS: atom_id res chain seq x y z
N MET A 1 15.81 -20.89 -3.60
CA MET A 1 16.17 -19.73 -2.76
C MET A 1 14.91 -19.19 -2.10
N ILE A 2 15.01 -18.58 -0.90
CA ILE A 2 13.83 -18.16 -0.13
C ILE A 2 12.96 -17.14 -0.88
N TRP A 3 13.56 -16.23 -1.65
CA TRP A 3 12.83 -15.24 -2.45
C TRP A 3 12.04 -15.82 -3.63
N SER A 4 12.30 -17.06 -4.02
CA SER A 4 11.55 -17.74 -5.10
C SER A 4 10.29 -18.45 -4.59
N THR A 5 10.02 -18.42 -3.28
CA THR A 5 8.83 -19.03 -2.71
C THR A 5 7.75 -17.98 -2.49
N TRP A 6 6.53 -18.26 -2.96
CA TRP A 6 5.42 -17.31 -2.91
C TRP A 6 5.04 -16.91 -1.48
N TRP A 7 5.12 -17.84 -0.52
CA TRP A 7 4.70 -17.59 0.86
C TRP A 7 5.61 -16.58 1.57
N ALA A 8 6.91 -16.51 1.23
CA ALA A 8 7.83 -15.57 1.86
C ALA A 8 7.43 -14.12 1.54
N TRP A 9 6.98 -13.87 0.31
CA TRP A 9 6.45 -12.57 -0.10
C TRP A 9 5.16 -12.23 0.61
N VAL A 10 4.24 -13.19 0.75
CA VAL A 10 2.96 -12.97 1.46
C VAL A 10 3.20 -12.67 2.94
N VAL A 11 4.04 -13.46 3.63
CA VAL A 11 4.38 -13.22 5.04
C VAL A 11 5.08 -11.87 5.21
N GLY A 12 6.05 -11.53 4.36
CA GLY A 12 6.71 -10.24 4.38
C GLY A 12 5.73 -9.07 4.16
N GLY A 13 4.81 -9.22 3.21
CA GLY A 13 3.75 -8.24 2.95
C GLY A 13 2.83 -8.04 4.14
N VAL A 14 2.42 -9.11 4.82
CA VAL A 14 1.61 -9.04 6.05
C VAL A 14 2.36 -8.30 7.15
N LEU A 15 3.63 -8.62 7.39
CA LEU A 15 4.45 -7.92 8.40
C LEU A 15 4.56 -6.43 8.11
N VAL A 16 4.81 -6.05 6.85
CA VAL A 16 4.83 -4.65 6.42
C VAL A 16 3.45 -3.99 6.61
N GLY A 17 2.37 -4.69 6.29
CA GLY A 17 1.00 -4.18 6.50
C GLY A 17 0.67 -3.92 7.96
N VAL A 18 1.20 -4.72 8.90
CA VAL A 18 1.03 -4.48 10.34
C VAL A 18 1.73 -3.18 10.78
N VAL A 19 2.87 -2.82 10.18
CA VAL A 19 3.59 -1.58 10.51
C VAL A 19 2.76 -0.33 10.20
N GLU A 20 1.86 -0.38 9.21
CA GLU A 20 0.94 0.71 8.88
C GLU A 20 0.05 1.12 10.08
N VAL A 21 -0.29 0.19 10.98
CA VAL A 21 -1.10 0.47 12.17
C VAL A 21 -0.37 1.43 13.13
N LEU A 22 0.97 1.44 13.11
CA LEU A 22 1.80 2.32 13.93
C LEU A 22 2.03 3.69 13.29
N LEU A 23 2.03 3.75 11.95
CA LEU A 23 2.35 4.94 11.16
C LEU A 23 1.31 5.11 10.03
N PRO A 24 0.21 5.84 10.27
CA PRO A 24 -0.83 6.02 9.26
C PRO A 24 -0.33 6.96 8.14
N GLY A 25 0.03 6.38 6.99
CA GLY A 25 0.57 7.10 5.83
C GLY A 25 0.24 6.47 4.46
N TYR A 26 -0.43 5.32 4.43
CA TYR A 26 -0.76 4.48 3.26
C TYR A 26 0.44 3.89 2.49
N ILE A 27 1.67 4.21 2.90
CA ILE A 27 2.89 3.79 2.21
C ILE A 27 3.17 2.30 2.45
N PHE A 28 3.08 1.84 3.70
CA PHE A 28 3.33 0.43 4.02
C PHE A 28 2.22 -0.45 3.49
N LEU A 29 0.98 0.04 3.47
CA LEU A 29 -0.13 -0.67 2.82
C LEU A 29 0.13 -0.90 1.32
N GLY A 30 0.63 0.10 0.60
CA GLY A 30 1.03 -0.04 -0.81
C GLY A 30 2.10 -1.11 -1.01
N PHE A 31 3.13 -1.13 -0.16
CA PHE A 31 4.17 -2.17 -0.19
C PHE A 31 3.62 -3.55 0.17
N ALA A 32 2.73 -3.66 1.15
CA ALA A 32 2.09 -4.92 1.52
C ALA A 32 1.30 -5.51 0.34
N MET A 33 0.52 -4.69 -0.35
CA MET A 33 -0.22 -5.09 -1.54
C MET A 33 0.71 -5.52 -2.68
N GLY A 34 1.79 -4.76 -2.92
CA GLY A 34 2.81 -5.12 -3.92
C GLY A 34 3.48 -6.46 -3.61
N ALA A 35 3.81 -6.73 -2.35
CA ALA A 35 4.42 -7.99 -1.92
C ALA A 35 3.48 -9.18 -2.12
N VAL A 36 2.21 -9.04 -1.74
CA VAL A 36 1.20 -10.08 -1.97
C VAL A 36 1.01 -10.33 -3.46
N ALA A 37 0.97 -9.29 -4.30
CA ALA A 37 0.82 -9.43 -5.74
C ALA A 37 2.02 -10.16 -6.37
N VAL A 38 3.26 -9.87 -5.94
CA VAL A 38 4.45 -10.64 -6.38
C VAL A 38 4.36 -12.09 -5.92
N GLY A 39 3.94 -12.35 -4.68
CA GLY A 39 3.69 -13.69 -4.19
C GLY A 39 2.68 -14.46 -5.06
N LEU A 40 1.57 -13.82 -5.44
CA LEU A 40 0.57 -14.40 -6.33
C LEU A 40 1.13 -14.68 -7.73
N LEU A 41 1.91 -13.76 -8.29
CA LEU A 41 2.56 -13.92 -9.60
C LEU A 41 3.56 -15.09 -9.61
N ILE A 42 4.26 -15.32 -8.50
CA ILE A 42 5.12 -16.50 -8.31
C ILE A 42 4.27 -17.76 -8.18
N LEU A 43 3.17 -17.72 -7.42
CA LEU A 43 2.27 -18.85 -7.20
C LEU A 43 1.69 -19.39 -8.52
N ILE A 44 1.29 -18.51 -9.43
CA ILE A 44 0.75 -18.87 -10.75
C ILE A 44 1.84 -19.16 -11.79
N GLY A 45 3.13 -19.10 -11.43
CA GLY A 45 4.26 -19.42 -12.30
C GLY A 45 4.62 -18.34 -13.33
N VAL A 46 4.12 -17.11 -13.18
CA VAL A 46 4.43 -15.98 -14.09
C VAL A 46 5.79 -15.37 -13.79
N LEU A 47 6.16 -15.27 -12.50
CA LEU A 47 7.47 -14.78 -12.08
C LEU A 47 8.41 -15.94 -11.75
N GLY A 48 9.47 -16.10 -12.55
CA GLY A 48 10.57 -17.04 -12.29
C GLY A 48 11.54 -16.54 -11.20
N GLY A 49 12.56 -17.32 -10.87
CA GLY A 49 13.54 -17.06 -9.78
C GLY A 49 14.47 -15.84 -9.93
N ASN A 50 14.23 -14.95 -10.91
CA ASN A 50 15.07 -13.79 -11.19
C ASN A 50 14.76 -12.63 -10.23
N LEU A 51 15.61 -12.46 -9.21
CA LEU A 51 15.43 -11.49 -8.14
C LEU A 51 15.33 -10.03 -8.64
N PRO A 52 16.22 -9.52 -9.53
CA PRO A 52 16.07 -8.19 -10.11
C PRO A 52 14.70 -7.91 -10.73
N LEU A 53 14.16 -8.86 -11.50
CA LEU A 53 12.85 -8.72 -12.13
C LEU A 53 11.73 -8.69 -11.08
N MET A 54 11.80 -9.55 -10.06
CA MET A 54 10.84 -9.56 -8.96
C MET A 54 10.81 -8.21 -8.21
N LEU A 55 11.97 -7.62 -7.95
CA LEU A 55 12.06 -6.31 -7.29
C LEU A 55 11.51 -5.17 -8.15
N LEU A 56 11.73 -5.22 -9.47
CA LEU A 56 11.15 -4.25 -10.40
C LEU A 56 9.62 -4.33 -10.39
N VAL A 57 9.06 -5.54 -10.49
CA VAL A 57 7.60 -5.76 -10.46
C VAL A 57 7.02 -5.34 -9.10
N PHE A 58 7.68 -5.71 -8.00
CA PHE A 58 7.32 -5.26 -6.66
C PHE A 58 7.25 -3.73 -6.56
N ALA A 59 8.28 -3.02 -7.03
CA ALA A 59 8.34 -1.56 -6.96
C ALA A 59 7.22 -0.90 -7.76
N VAL A 60 6.98 -1.36 -8.99
CA VAL A 60 5.90 -0.84 -9.85
C VAL A 60 4.53 -1.09 -9.24
N LEU A 61 4.25 -2.33 -8.79
CA LEU A 61 2.96 -2.68 -8.19
C LEU A 61 2.72 -1.93 -6.88
N SER A 62 3.76 -1.77 -6.05
CA SER A 62 3.66 -1.02 -4.79
C SER A 62 3.38 0.45 -5.03
N LEU A 63 4.07 1.07 -5.99
CA LEU A 63 3.85 2.47 -6.36
C LEU A 63 2.44 2.68 -6.92
N ALA A 64 1.97 1.76 -7.78
CA ALA A 64 0.62 1.80 -8.33
C ALA A 64 -0.45 1.64 -7.24
N ALA A 65 -0.26 0.68 -6.31
CA ALA A 65 -1.15 0.45 -5.19
C ALA A 65 -1.21 1.68 -4.25
N TRP A 66 -0.06 2.24 -3.89
CA TRP A 66 0.02 3.47 -3.10
C TRP A 66 -0.68 4.65 -3.78
N ALA A 67 -0.44 4.85 -5.08
CA ALA A 67 -1.09 5.92 -5.85
C ALA A 67 -2.61 5.73 -5.90
N ALA A 68 -3.09 4.50 -6.11
CA ALA A 68 -4.51 4.17 -6.10
C ALA A 68 -5.15 4.42 -4.73
N LEU A 69 -4.50 3.99 -3.64
CA LEU A 69 -4.96 4.26 -2.27
C LEU A 69 -5.05 5.76 -2.00
N ARG A 70 -4.04 6.53 -2.41
CA ARG A 70 -4.03 7.99 -2.25
C ARG A 70 -5.10 8.70 -3.09
N ALA A 71 -5.46 8.14 -4.24
CA ALA A 71 -6.52 8.67 -5.08
C ALA A 71 -7.93 8.36 -4.53
N VAL A 72 -8.13 7.16 -3.99
CA VAL A 72 -9.44 6.69 -3.46
C VAL A 72 -9.73 7.26 -2.07
N PHE A 73 -8.70 7.43 -1.24
CA PHE A 73 -8.80 7.99 0.12
C PHE A 73 -8.09 9.35 0.21
N PRO A 74 -8.61 10.39 -0.47
CA PRO A 74 -8.05 11.72 -0.35
C PRO A 74 -8.14 12.20 1.10
N TYR A 75 -7.10 12.90 1.55
CA TYR A 75 -7.04 13.50 2.87
C TYR A 75 -8.26 14.41 3.04
N GLN A 76 -9.18 14.05 3.94
CA GLN A 76 -10.27 14.93 4.34
C GLN A 76 -9.64 16.05 5.17
N SER A 77 -9.14 17.10 4.50
CA SER A 77 -8.81 18.35 5.16
C SER A 77 -10.10 18.79 5.85
N GLY A 78 -10.09 18.75 7.18
CA GLY A 78 -11.25 19.02 8.01
C GLY A 78 -12.01 20.20 7.45
N GLU A 79 -13.26 19.94 7.05
CA GLU A 79 -14.13 20.93 6.47
C GLU A 79 -14.23 22.08 7.47
N VAL A 80 -13.47 23.16 7.24
CA VAL A 80 -13.51 24.34 8.09
C VAL A 80 -14.90 24.91 7.86
N ARG A 81 -15.82 24.55 8.75
CA ARG A 81 -17.20 25.04 8.72
C ARG A 81 -17.12 26.53 9.00
N VAL A 82 -17.06 27.34 7.95
CA VAL A 82 -17.13 28.81 8.06
C VAL A 82 -18.54 29.16 8.49
N VAL A 83 -18.78 29.19 9.80
CA VAL A 83 -20.04 29.63 10.39
C VAL A 83 -20.17 31.13 10.14
N LYS A 84 -20.87 31.51 9.07
CA LYS A 84 -21.22 32.91 8.75
C LYS A 84 -22.36 33.46 9.63
N ARG A 85 -22.88 32.67 10.57
CA ARG A 85 -23.93 33.12 11.47
C ARG A 85 -23.29 33.95 12.57
N ASP A 86 -23.45 35.26 12.46
CA ASP A 86 -23.05 36.19 13.50
C ASP A 86 -23.77 35.81 14.81
N ILE A 87 -22.96 35.40 15.79
CA ILE A 87 -23.41 34.97 17.13
C ILE A 87 -23.81 36.15 18.01
N ASN A 88 -23.75 37.38 17.50
CA ASN A 88 -23.99 38.60 18.25
C ASN A 88 -25.24 39.37 17.75
N LYS A 89 -26.32 38.67 17.42
CA LYS A 89 -27.65 39.29 17.30
C LYS A 89 -28.50 38.92 18.52
N ASN A 90 -28.67 39.95 19.36
CA ASN A 90 -29.51 40.04 20.55
C ASN A 90 -30.94 39.52 20.32
#